data_AF-A0A928K419-F1
#
_entry.id   AF-A0A928K419-F1
#
_cell.length_a   1.000
_cell.length_b   1.000
_cell.length_c   1.000
_cell.angle_alpha   90.00
_cell.angle_beta   90.00
_cell.angle_gamma   90.00
#
_symmetry.space_group_name_H-M   'P 1'
#
loop_
_entity.id
_entity.type
_entity.pdbx_description
1 polymer ?
#
loop_
_entity_poly.entity_id
_entity_poly.type
_entity_poly.pdbx_seq_one_letter_code
_entity_poly.pdbx_strand_id
1 'polypeptide(L)'
;MADKESTINAAHNIILEKRHSLSISGVRDVDSFDEQSVTLLTEMGELTVRGNDLHISHLDQETGELHMSGEVNELVYAELKQERKGFFARMAR
;
A
#
# COMPACT_ATOMS: atom_id res chain seq x y z
N MET A 1 9.77 23.57 17.65
CA MET A 1 9.56 23.45 16.20
C MET A 1 9.88 22.02 15.83
N ALA A 2 8.83 21.23 15.64
CA ALA A 2 8.91 19.91 15.03
C ALA A 2 7.68 19.86 14.12
N ASP A 3 7.92 20.18 12.86
CA ASP A 3 6.92 20.20 11.80
C ASP A 3 6.30 18.81 11.72
N LYS A 4 5.10 18.68 12.30
CA LYS A 4 4.26 17.50 12.15
C LYS A 4 3.62 17.65 10.77
N GLU A 5 4.40 17.24 9.77
CA GLU A 5 4.03 17.11 8.38
C GLU A 5 2.59 16.60 8.32
N SER A 6 1.74 17.35 7.63
CA SER A 6 0.29 17.20 7.58
C SER A 6 -0.08 15.73 7.50
N THR A 7 -0.55 15.17 8.62
CA THR A 7 -1.34 13.95 8.60
C THR A 7 -2.57 14.29 7.79
N ILE A 8 -2.53 14.03 6.49
CA ILE A 8 -3.77 13.74 5.79
C ILE A 8 -4.28 12.54 6.57
N ASN A 9 -5.25 12.75 7.46
CA ASN A 9 -6.05 11.65 7.98
C ASN A 9 -6.95 11.22 6.82
N ALA A 10 -6.35 10.82 5.69
CA ALA A 10 -7.08 10.20 4.62
C ALA A 10 -7.55 8.89 5.24
N ALA A 11 -8.86 8.77 5.39
CA ALA A 11 -9.44 7.54 5.90
C ALA A 11 -8.93 6.41 5.01
N HIS A 12 -8.11 5.52 5.57
CA HIS A 12 -7.63 4.35 4.85
C HIS A 12 -8.69 3.27 4.98
N ASN A 13 -9.44 3.04 3.92
CA ASN A 13 -10.51 2.07 3.86
C ASN A 13 -10.18 1.05 2.77
N ILE A 14 -10.41 -0.22 3.09
CA ILE A 14 -10.35 -1.32 2.12
C ILE A 14 -11.72 -1.96 2.09
N ILE A 15 -12.35 -1.95 0.93
CA ILE A 15 -13.65 -2.56 0.69
C ILE A 15 -13.46 -3.67 -0.34
N LEU A 16 -13.63 -4.92 0.11
CA LEU A 16 -13.62 -6.10 -0.75
C LEU A 16 -15.03 -6.65 -0.90
N GLU A 17 -15.55 -6.62 -2.12
CA GLU A 17 -16.87 -7.14 -2.45
C GLU A 17 -16.77 -8.40 -3.29
N LYS A 18 -17.47 -9.45 -2.85
CA LYS A 18 -17.55 -10.75 -3.53
C LYS A 18 -16.19 -11.38 -3.87
N ARG A 19 -15.12 -11.00 -3.17
CA ARG A 19 -13.73 -11.37 -3.49
C ARG A 19 -13.33 -11.03 -4.94
N HIS A 20 -13.99 -10.05 -5.55
CA HIS A 20 -13.78 -9.66 -6.94
C HIS A 20 -13.54 -8.16 -7.11
N SER A 21 -14.26 -7.31 -6.37
CA SER A 21 -14.12 -5.86 -6.48
C SER A 21 -13.43 -5.33 -5.25
N LEU A 22 -12.30 -4.66 -5.43
CA LEU A 22 -11.49 -4.12 -4.35
C LEU A 22 -11.35 -2.61 -4.52
N SER A 23 -11.79 -1.86 -3.52
CA SER A 23 -11.66 -0.40 -3.44
C SER A 23 -10.78 -0.05 -2.25
N ILE A 24 -9.72 0.72 -2.48
CA ILE A 24 -8.73 1.11 -1.48
C ILE A 24 -8.60 2.62 -1.51
N SER A 25 -8.68 3.29 -0.36
CA SER A 25 -8.36 4.71 -0.21
C SER A 25 -7.04 4.92 0.51
N GLY A 26 -6.43 6.09 0.35
CA GLY A 26 -5.12 6.41 0.95
C GLY A 26 -3.93 5.76 0.22
N VAL A 27 -4.10 5.39 -1.04
CA VAL A 27 -3.03 4.94 -1.93
C VAL A 27 -2.22 6.16 -2.39
N ARG A 28 -0.92 6.16 -2.12
CA ARG A 28 0.00 7.21 -2.56
C ARG A 28 0.58 6.89 -3.94
N ASP A 29 0.93 5.64 -4.15
CA ASP A 29 1.52 5.19 -5.42
C ASP A 29 1.33 3.69 -5.65
N VAL A 30 1.53 3.25 -6.89
CA VAL A 30 1.54 1.84 -7.29
C VAL A 30 2.97 1.43 -7.58
N ASP A 31 3.53 0.54 -6.76
CA ASP A 31 4.92 0.08 -6.91
C ASP A 31 5.03 -0.99 -8.00
N SER A 32 4.12 -1.96 -8.00
CA SER A 32 4.06 -3.02 -9.02
C SER A 32 2.61 -3.40 -9.33
N PHE A 33 2.35 -3.73 -10.59
CA PHE A 33 1.04 -4.22 -11.03
C PHE A 33 1.20 -5.34 -12.05
N ASP A 34 0.65 -6.50 -11.72
CA ASP A 34 0.57 -7.68 -12.56
C ASP A 34 -0.81 -8.35 -12.39
N GLU A 35 -1.17 -9.26 -13.31
CA GLU A 35 -2.45 -9.99 -13.28
C GLU A 35 -2.59 -10.92 -12.07
N GLN A 36 -1.49 -11.24 -11.38
CA GLN A 36 -1.49 -12.11 -10.20
C GLN A 36 -1.15 -11.39 -8.88
N SER A 37 -0.53 -10.21 -8.95
CA SER A 37 -0.15 -9.46 -7.76
C SER A 37 -0.04 -7.97 -8.03
N VAL A 38 -0.52 -7.17 -7.08
CA VAL A 38 -0.45 -5.71 -7.12
C VAL A 38 0.14 -5.21 -5.81
N THR A 39 1.18 -4.39 -5.89
CA THR A 39 1.85 -3.79 -4.75
C THR A 39 1.58 -2.29 -4.74
N LEU A 40 1.00 -1.82 -3.64
CA LEU A 40 0.53 -0.45 -3.45
C LEU A 40 1.29 0.18 -2.28
N LEU A 41 1.71 1.43 -2.46
CA LEU A 41 2.26 2.26 -1.40
C LEU A 41 1.12 3.08 -0.81
N THR A 42 0.76 2.83 0.45
CA THR A 42 -0.29 3.57 1.16
C THR A 42 0.30 4.39 2.30
N GLU A 43 -0.47 5.31 2.87
CA GLU A 43 -0.01 6.08 4.03
C GLU A 43 0.24 5.21 5.28
N MET A 44 -0.34 4.00 5.33
CA MET A 44 -0.17 3.04 6.42
C MET A 44 0.89 1.96 6.16
N GLY A 45 1.64 2.06 5.06
CA GLY A 45 2.69 1.10 4.69
C GLY A 45 2.53 0.57 3.28
N GLU A 46 3.18 -0.55 3.00
CA GLU A 46 3.07 -1.24 1.71
C GLU A 46 1.95 -2.29 1.80
N LEU A 47 1.06 -2.30 0.81
CA LEU A 47 -0.04 -3.24 0.69
C LEU A 47 0.16 -4.08 -0.57
N THR A 48 0.38 -5.38 -0.41
CA THR A 48 0.41 -6.33 -1.51
C THR A 48 -0.92 -7.08 -1.58
N VAL A 49 -1.57 -7.00 -2.73
CA VAL A 49 -2.75 -7.78 -3.09
C VAL A 49 -2.31 -8.93 -3.99
N ARG A 50 -2.69 -10.17 -3.68
CA ARG A 50 -2.43 -11.34 -4.53
C ARG A 50 -3.72 -12.01 -4.95
N GLY A 51 -3.74 -12.51 -6.17
CA GLY A 51 -4.98 -12.92 -6.81
C GLY A 51 -4.80 -13.51 -8.19
N ASN A 52 -5.91 -13.55 -8.94
CA ASN A 52 -5.94 -13.91 -10.35
C ASN A 52 -6.75 -12.87 -11.12
N ASP A 53 -6.33 -12.60 -12.37
CA ASP A 53 -6.99 -11.63 -13.26
C ASP A 53 -7.18 -10.26 -12.58
N LEU A 54 -6.17 -9.84 -11.82
CA LEU A 54 -6.17 -8.55 -11.14
C LEU A 54 -5.99 -7.43 -12.17
N HIS A 55 -6.93 -6.49 -12.15
CA HIS A 55 -7.00 -5.39 -13.09
C HIS A 55 -7.36 -4.08 -12.39
N ILE A 56 -6.48 -3.07 -12.47
CA ILE A 56 -6.79 -1.73 -11.96
C ILE A 56 -7.78 -1.06 -12.91
N SER A 57 -8.99 -0.83 -12.42
CA SER A 57 -10.07 -0.16 -13.16
C SER A 57 -9.95 1.36 -13.08
N HIS A 58 -9.54 1.87 -11.92
CA HIS A 58 -9.38 3.31 -11.70
C HIS A 58 -8.31 3.57 -10.63
N LEU A 59 -7.49 4.60 -10.87
CA LEU A 59 -6.54 5.13 -9.89
C LEU A 59 -6.61 6.65 -9.97
N ASP A 60 -6.91 7.27 -8.84
CA ASP A 60 -6.86 8.70 -8.65
C ASP A 60 -5.71 9.03 -7.70
N GLN A 61 -4.66 9.64 -8.26
CA GLN A 61 -3.46 10.04 -7.50
C GLN A 61 -3.69 11.31 -6.66
N GLU A 62 -4.71 12.12 -6.96
CA GLU A 62 -5.01 13.33 -6.20
C GLU A 62 -5.81 13.00 -4.93
N THR A 63 -6.78 12.09 -5.04
CA THR A 63 -7.59 11.64 -3.89
C THR A 63 -7.01 10.43 -3.17
N GLY A 64 -6.11 9.68 -3.83
CA GLY A 64 -5.53 8.45 -3.32
C GLY A 64 -6.51 7.27 -3.33
N GLU A 65 -7.50 7.30 -4.22
CA GLU A 65 -8.47 6.23 -4.40
C GLU A 65 -8.05 5.28 -5.52
N LEU A 66 -8.08 3.98 -5.22
CA LEU A 66 -7.82 2.91 -6.18
C LEU A 66 -8.99 1.94 -6.20
N HIS A 67 -9.43 1.61 -7.41
CA HIS A 67 -10.41 0.57 -7.68
C HIS A 67 -9.78 -0.48 -8.59
N MET A 68 -9.85 -1.74 -8.17
CA MET A 68 -9.45 -2.88 -8.99
C MET A 68 -10.49 -3.98 -8.99
N SER A 69 -10.51 -4.74 -10.06
CA SER A 69 -11.34 -5.92 -10.27
C SER A 69 -10.46 -7.14 -10.48
N GLY A 70 -10.83 -8.28 -9.93
CA GLY A 70 -10.12 -9.55 -10.08
C GLY A 70 -10.30 -10.43 -8.86
N GLU A 71 -9.96 -11.70 -8.95
CA GLU A 71 -10.10 -12.62 -7.83
C GLU A 71 -9.03 -12.32 -6.78
N VAL A 72 -9.43 -11.91 -5.57
CA VAL A 72 -8.50 -11.62 -4.47
C VAL A 72 -8.37 -12.82 -3.56
N ASN A 73 -7.14 -13.31 -3.41
CA ASN A 73 -6.79 -14.45 -2.57
C ASN A 73 -6.14 -14.01 -1.26
N GLU A 74 -5.29 -12.97 -1.31
CA GLU A 74 -4.51 -12.52 -0.16
C GLU A 74 -4.34 -11.00 -0.18
N LEU A 75 -4.35 -10.39 1.02
CA LEU A 75 -4.04 -8.98 1.27
C LEU A 75 -3.00 -8.93 2.39
N VAL A 76 -1.80 -8.44 2.07
CA VAL A 76 -0.66 -8.43 2.99
C VAL A 76 -0.22 -6.99 3.22
N TYR A 77 -0.19 -6.57 4.48
CA TYR A 77 0.45 -5.33 4.89
C TYR A 77 1.89 -5.58 5.33
N ALA A 78 2.79 -4.73 4.85
CA ALA A 78 4.16 -4.67 5.32
C ALA A 78 4.45 -3.27 5.88
N GLU A 79 5.10 -3.22 7.04
CA GLU A 79 5.68 -1.97 7.53
C GLU A 79 6.78 -1.54 6.57
N LEU A 80 6.75 -0.27 6.14
CA LEU A 80 7.88 0.36 5.46
C LEU A 80 9.08 0.24 6.40
N LYS A 81 10.00 -0.70 6.10
CA LYS A 81 11.21 -0.91 6.88
C LYS A 81 11.98 0.40 6.93
N GLN A 82 11.84 1.14 8.02
CA GLN A 82 12.83 2.13 8.39
C GLN A 82 14.13 1.38 8.57
N GLU A 83 15.06 1.54 7.63
CA GLU A 83 16.42 1.07 7.79
C GLU A 83 16.92 1.55 9.15
N ARG A 84 17.06 0.62 10.11
CA ARG A 84 17.74 0.90 11.37
C ARG A 84 19.21 1.14 11.07
N LYS A 85 19.54 2.36 10.64
CA LYS A 85 20.89 2.89 10.63
C LYS A 85 21.38 2.99 12.09
N GLY A 86 22.36 2.16 12.44
CA GLY A 86 23.31 2.48 13.50
C GLY A 86 23.19 1.71 14.82
N PHE A 87 23.70 0.47 14.85
CA PHE A 87 24.08 -0.18 16.12
C PHE A 87 25.43 -0.93 16.11
N PHE A 88 26.24 -0.84 15.04
CA PHE A 88 27.59 -1.43 15.01
C PHE A 88 28.72 -0.40 14.97
N ALA A 89 28.45 0.85 15.36
CA ALA A 89 29.50 1.72 15.84
C ALA A 89 29.88 1.21 17.23
N ARG A 90 31.12 0.72 17.39
CA ARG A 90 31.83 0.33 18.64
C ARG A 90 31.96 -1.18 18.86
N MET A 91 32.89 -1.81 18.15
CA MET A 91 33.94 -2.65 18.75
C MET A 91 34.75 -3.34 17.65
N ALA A 92 35.73 -2.63 17.12
CA ALA A 92 36.93 -3.24 16.56
C ALA A 92 38.03 -2.19 16.70
N ARG A 93 38.44 -1.96 17.95
CA ARG A 93 39.72 -1.33 18.28
C ARG A 93 40.67 -2.45 18.66
#